data_AF-A0A1F3C0Y6-F1
#
_entry.id   AF-A0A1F3C0Y6-F1
#
_cell.length_a   1.000
_cell.length_b   1.000
_cell.length_c   1.000
_cell.angle_alpha   90.00
_cell.angle_beta   90.00
_cell.angle_gamma   90.00
#
_symmetry.space_group_name_H-M   'P 1'
#
loop_
_entity.id
_entity.type
_entity.pdbx_description
1 polymer ?
#
loop_
_entity_poly.entity_id
_entity_poly.type
_entity_poly.pdbx_seq_one_letter_code
_entity_poly.pdbx_strand_id
1 'polypeptide(L)'
;MNKKFYHQKGFYLTLLTSILIISVSLITQYKKALFVHETGNIKIFGSLGTLLAIGLLLKWKFAREILGVFSLIAFVAIVIIMINTNKEFLISYGILLITLTLIILLLIFSKSVKSFLNNR
;
A
#
# COMPACT_ATOMS: atom_id res chain seq x y z
N MET A 1 14.99 20.46 23.37
CA MET A 1 13.68 19.82 23.62
C MET A 1 13.38 18.85 22.48
N ASN A 2 13.63 17.54 22.66
CA ASN A 2 13.41 16.53 21.63
C ASN A 2 11.91 16.50 21.28
N LYS A 3 11.52 17.08 20.13
CA LYS A 3 10.17 16.90 19.60
C LYS A 3 9.95 15.40 19.43
N LYS A 4 9.08 14.81 20.24
CA LYS A 4 8.74 13.38 20.18
C LYS A 4 8.41 13.03 18.73
N PHE A 5 9.01 11.97 18.20
CA PHE A 5 8.89 11.54 16.79
C PHE A 5 7.42 11.50 16.30
N TYR A 6 6.52 11.05 17.17
CA TYR A 6 5.08 10.95 16.95
C TYR A 6 4.33 12.30 16.82
N HIS A 7 4.93 13.42 17.23
CA HIS A 7 4.33 14.76 17.15
C HIS A 7 4.65 15.50 15.84
N GLN A 8 5.39 14.87 14.93
CA GLN A 8 5.71 15.47 13.65
C GLN A 8 4.47 15.50 12.75
N LYS A 9 4.21 16.65 12.12
CA LYS A 9 3.09 16.81 11.17
C LYS A 9 3.21 15.74 10.07
N GLY A 10 2.15 14.95 9.91
CA GLY A 10 2.07 13.88 8.90
C GLY A 10 2.54 12.49 9.35
N PHE A 11 3.01 12.33 10.60
CA PHE A 11 3.36 11.02 11.14
C PHE A 11 2.19 10.03 11.09
N TYR A 12 1.02 10.41 11.62
CA TYR A 12 -0.15 9.52 11.67
C TYR A 12 -0.65 9.06 10.29
N LEU A 13 -0.61 9.95 9.30
CA LEU A 13 -0.97 9.60 7.92
C LEU A 13 0.07 8.67 7.28
N THR A 14 1.35 8.86 7.58
CA THR A 14 2.43 7.97 7.12
C THR A 14 2.32 6.60 7.78
N LEU A 15 1.96 6.56 9.07
CA LEU A 15 1.69 5.33 9.82
C LEU A 15 0.49 4.58 9.24
N LEU A 16 -0.63 5.27 9.01
CA LEU A 16 -1.81 4.70 8.38
C LEU A 16 -1.48 4.10 7.01
N THR A 17 -0.76 4.85 6.17
CA THR A 17 -0.33 4.39 4.83
C THR A 17 0.53 3.12 4.92
N SER A 18 1.46 3.10 5.88
CA SER A 18 2.34 1.94 6.11
C SER A 18 1.54 0.72 6.56
N ILE A 19 0.59 0.90 7.48
CA ILE A 19 -0.31 -0.17 7.93
C ILE A 19 -1.10 -0.73 6.75
N LEU A 20 -1.69 0.13 5.91
CA LEU A 20 -2.46 -0.32 4.74
C LEU A 20 -1.62 -1.14 3.77
N ILE A 21 -0.40 -0.71 3.46
CA ILE A 21 0.52 -1.44 2.57
C ILE A 21 0.88 -2.81 3.15
N ILE A 22 1.20 -2.85 4.46
CA ILE A 22 1.53 -4.10 5.15
C ILE A 22 0.32 -5.05 5.15
N SER A 23 -0.88 -4.54 5.45
CA SER A 23 -2.12 -5.32 5.41
C SER A 23 -2.38 -5.90 4.02
N VAL A 24 -2.25 -5.10 2.96
CA VAL A 24 -2.40 -5.57 1.57
C VAL A 24 -1.38 -6.66 1.25
N SER A 25 -0.12 -6.48 1.65
CA SER A 25 0.93 -7.47 1.44
C SER A 25 0.61 -8.79 2.13
N LEU A 26 0.20 -8.76 3.40
CA LEU A 26 -0.09 -9.98 4.17
C LEU A 26 -1.36 -10.68 3.66
N ILE A 27 -2.43 -9.93 3.40
CA ILE A 27 -3.70 -10.49 2.95
C ILE A 27 -3.53 -11.16 1.59
N THR A 28 -2.90 -10.49 0.63
CA THR A 28 -2.70 -11.07 -0.71
C THR A 28 -1.77 -12.29 -0.66
N GLN A 29 -0.77 -12.29 0.21
CA GLN A 29 0.15 -13.42 0.37
C GLN A 29 -0.45 -14.64 1.08
N TYR A 30 -1.20 -14.45 2.17
CA TYR A 30 -1.67 -15.53 3.04
C TYR A 30 -3.14 -15.91 2.86
N LYS A 31 -3.95 -15.05 2.25
CA LYS A 31 -5.39 -15.28 2.01
C LYS A 31 -5.69 -15.40 0.52
N LYS A 32 -4.89 -16.18 -0.21
CA LYS A 32 -5.01 -16.36 -1.66
C LYS A 32 -6.38 -16.85 -2.13
N ALA A 33 -7.03 -17.69 -1.32
CA ALA A 33 -8.38 -18.20 -1.58
C ALA A 33 -9.44 -17.08 -1.72
N LEU A 34 -9.16 -15.85 -1.25
CA LEU A 34 -10.04 -14.70 -1.45
C LEU A 34 -9.95 -14.09 -2.86
N PHE A 35 -8.93 -14.46 -3.65
CA PHE A 35 -8.63 -13.80 -4.93
C PHE A 35 -8.57 -14.77 -6.10
N VAL A 36 -8.15 -16.01 -5.86
CA VAL A 36 -7.94 -17.01 -6.91
C VAL A 36 -8.24 -18.41 -6.41
N HIS A 37 -8.68 -19.27 -7.33
CA HIS A 37 -8.77 -20.71 -7.11
C HIS A 37 -7.36 -21.31 -6.96
N GLU A 38 -7.27 -22.54 -6.43
CA GLU A 38 -6.10 -23.20 -5.85
C GLU A 38 -4.76 -23.10 -6.61
N THR A 39 -4.79 -22.89 -7.93
CA THR A 39 -3.60 -22.81 -8.79
C THR A 39 -3.05 -21.38 -8.97
N GLY A 40 -3.79 -20.34 -8.56
CA GLY A 40 -3.36 -18.94 -8.69
C GLY A 40 -2.51 -18.44 -7.52
N ASN A 41 -1.60 -17.50 -7.79
CA ASN A 41 -0.81 -16.85 -6.75
C ASN A 41 -0.72 -15.34 -7.02
N ILE A 42 -1.49 -14.56 -6.27
CA ILE A 42 -1.45 -13.09 -6.33
C ILE A 42 -0.67 -12.60 -5.12
N LYS A 43 0.49 -11.98 -5.37
CA LYS A 43 1.28 -11.30 -4.34
C LYS A 43 1.42 -9.85 -4.74
N ILE A 44 0.74 -8.98 -4.01
CA ILE A 44 0.88 -7.54 -4.19
C ILE A 44 1.80 -7.04 -3.08
N PHE A 45 2.79 -6.23 -3.45
CA PHE A 45 3.86 -5.72 -2.57
C PHE A 45 4.83 -6.79 -2.03
N GLY A 46 4.33 -7.92 -1.54
CA GLY A 46 5.14 -8.98 -0.92
C GLY A 46 6.06 -8.45 0.20
N SER A 47 7.11 -9.21 0.52
CA SER A 47 8.10 -8.81 1.52
C SER A 47 8.79 -7.46 1.22
N LEU A 48 8.86 -7.09 -0.06
CA LEU A 48 9.43 -5.81 -0.50
C LEU A 48 8.58 -4.62 -0.08
N GLY A 49 7.24 -4.70 -0.16
CA GLY A 49 6.43 -3.56 0.26
C GLY A 49 6.30 -3.44 1.78
N THR A 50 6.42 -4.53 2.55
CA THR A 50 6.60 -4.44 4.00
C THR A 50 7.91 -3.72 4.35
N LEU A 51 9.01 -4.08 3.68
CA LEU A 51 10.30 -3.41 3.87
C LEU A 51 10.21 -1.91 3.51
N LEU A 52 9.60 -1.58 2.38
CA LEU A 52 9.43 -0.19 1.93
C LEU A 52 8.46 0.60 2.82
N ALA A 53 7.43 -0.02 3.38
CA ALA A 53 6.55 0.62 4.37
C ALA A 53 7.31 0.98 5.65
N ILE A 54 8.20 0.11 6.12
CA ILE A 54 9.11 0.42 7.23
C ILE A 54 10.08 1.54 6.81
N GLY A 55 10.64 1.47 5.61
CA GLY A 55 11.47 2.54 5.04
C GLY A 55 10.76 3.90 4.98
N LEU A 56 9.45 3.90 4.70
CA LEU A 56 8.61 5.11 4.71
C LEU A 56 8.53 5.72 6.11
N LEU A 57 8.36 4.90 7.15
CA LEU A 57 8.40 5.35 8.55
C LEU A 57 9.80 5.86 8.96
N LEU A 58 10.86 5.22 8.47
CA LEU A 58 12.25 5.62 8.67
C LEU A 58 12.68 6.81 7.79
N LYS A 59 11.74 7.44 7.07
CA LYS A 59 11.97 8.60 6.20
C LYS A 59 13.00 8.36 5.09
N TRP A 60 12.97 7.18 4.49
CA TRP A 60 13.73 6.90 3.29
C TRP A 60 13.26 7.78 2.14
N LYS A 61 14.21 8.49 1.53
CA LYS A 61 13.95 9.54 0.53
C LYS A 61 13.13 9.04 -0.66
N PHE A 62 13.38 7.81 -1.09
CA PHE A 62 12.76 7.20 -2.29
C PHE A 62 11.63 6.22 -1.97
N ALA A 63 11.37 5.91 -0.69
CA ALA A 63 10.38 4.90 -0.35
C ALA A 63 8.97 5.29 -0.83
N ARG A 64 8.65 6.58 -0.78
CA ARG A 64 7.36 7.12 -1.22
C ARG A 64 7.15 6.96 -2.73
N GLU A 65 8.14 7.35 -3.53
CA GLU A 65 8.08 7.28 -4.99
C GLU A 65 8.00 5.83 -5.44
N ILE A 66 8.85 4.97 -4.88
CA ILE A 66 8.88 3.54 -5.19
C ILE A 66 7.53 2.90 -4.84
N LEU A 67 7.00 3.14 -3.63
CA LEU A 67 5.68 2.63 -3.23
C LEU A 67 4.56 3.20 -4.10
N GLY A 68 4.63 4.46 -4.51
CA GLY A 68 3.65 5.10 -5.38
C GLY A 68 3.58 4.42 -6.75
N VAL A 69 4.74 4.18 -7.37
CA VAL A 69 4.84 3.47 -8.65
C VAL A 69 4.34 2.04 -8.52
N PHE A 70 4.77 1.30 -7.50
CA PHE A 70 4.27 -0.06 -7.27
C PHE A 70 2.77 -0.11 -7.02
N SER A 71 2.23 0.86 -6.28
CA SER A 71 0.79 0.95 -6.03
C SER A 71 0.00 1.19 -7.31
N LEU A 72 0.49 2.05 -8.20
CA LEU A 72 -0.12 2.30 -9.52
C LEU A 72 -0.08 1.06 -10.41
N ILE A 73 1.07 0.38 -10.48
CA ILE A 73 1.20 -0.87 -11.24
C ILE A 73 0.23 -1.93 -10.70
N ALA A 74 0.16 -2.10 -9.37
CA ALA A 74 -0.75 -3.02 -8.73
C ALA A 74 -2.21 -2.67 -9.01
N PHE A 75 -2.57 -1.38 -8.98
CA PHE A 75 -3.91 -0.91 -9.29
C PHE A 75 -4.33 -1.30 -10.72
N VAL A 76 -3.49 -0.99 -11.72
CA VAL A 76 -3.76 -1.36 -13.12
C VAL A 76 -3.89 -2.87 -13.28
N ALA A 77 -2.98 -3.64 -12.68
CA ALA A 77 -3.01 -5.09 -12.73
C ALA A 77 -4.33 -5.66 -12.15
N ILE A 78 -4.80 -5.13 -11.02
CA ILE A 78 -6.06 -5.58 -10.42
C ILE A 78 -7.26 -5.20 -11.28
N VAL A 79 -7.28 -4.01 -11.87
CA VAL A 79 -8.37 -3.64 -12.80
C VAL A 79 -8.45 -4.64 -13.95
N ILE A 80 -7.31 -5.01 -14.56
CA ILE A 80 -7.26 -5.99 -15.64
C ILE A 80 -7.73 -7.37 -15.14
N ILE A 81 -7.27 -7.82 -13.97
CA ILE A 81 -7.68 -9.11 -13.38
C ILE A 81 -9.18 -9.12 -13.09
N MET A 82 -9.72 -8.02 -12.55
CA MET A 82 -11.13 -7.89 -12.18
C MET A 82 -12.06 -7.99 -13.40
N ILE A 83 -11.65 -7.47 -14.55
CA ILE A 83 -12.39 -7.59 -15.82
C ILE A 83 -12.40 -9.03 -16.34
N ASN A 84 -11.34 -9.80 -16.09
CA ASN A 84 -11.14 -11.15 -16.62
C ASN A 84 -11.47 -12.29 -15.63
N THR A 85 -11.89 -11.97 -14.40
CA THR A 85 -12.12 -12.95 -13.33
C THR A 85 -13.60 -13.25 -13.13
N ASN A 86 -13.89 -14.47 -12.64
CA ASN A 86 -15.23 -14.87 -12.21
C ASN A 86 -15.84 -13.93 -11.17
N LYS A 87 -17.17 -13.80 -11.21
CA LYS A 87 -17.94 -12.89 -10.35
C LYS A 87 -17.75 -13.15 -8.85
N GLU A 88 -17.36 -14.36 -8.46
CA GLU A 88 -17.16 -14.78 -7.08
C GLU A 88 -16.09 -13.96 -6.34
N PHE A 89 -15.06 -13.47 -7.05
CA PHE A 89 -13.96 -12.70 -6.43
C PHE A 89 -14.12 -11.18 -6.58
N LEU A 90 -15.15 -10.70 -7.28
CA LEU A 90 -15.34 -9.27 -7.56
C LEU A 90 -15.34 -8.41 -6.29
N ILE A 91 -15.94 -8.91 -5.21
CA ILE A 91 -16.00 -8.19 -3.93
C ILE A 91 -14.60 -8.02 -3.33
N SER A 92 -13.81 -9.09 -3.30
CA SER A 92 -12.42 -9.07 -2.80
C SER A 92 -11.55 -8.11 -3.61
N TYR A 93 -11.65 -8.15 -4.94
CA TYR A 93 -10.92 -7.21 -5.81
C TYR A 93 -11.41 -5.77 -5.67
N GLY A 94 -12.71 -5.56 -5.45
CA GLY A 94 -13.28 -4.24 -5.18
C GLY A 94 -12.73 -3.61 -3.90
N ILE A 95 -12.69 -4.37 -2.79
CA ILE A 95 -12.11 -3.92 -1.53
C ILE A 95 -10.62 -3.59 -1.70
N LEU A 96 -9.90 -4.44 -2.44
CA LEU A 96 -8.48 -4.25 -2.73
C LEU A 96 -8.23 -3.00 -3.57
N LEU A 97 -9.07 -2.72 -4.58
CA LEU A 97 -9.01 -1.50 -5.39
C LEU A 97 -9.26 -0.24 -4.58
N ILE A 98 -10.28 -0.25 -3.70
CA ILE A 98 -10.56 0.88 -2.81
C ILE A 98 -9.35 1.14 -1.91
N THR A 99 -8.78 0.07 -1.35
CA THR A 99 -7.61 0.16 -0.47
C THR A 99 -6.39 0.71 -1.20
N LEU A 100 -6.12 0.24 -2.42
CA LEU A 100 -5.02 0.77 -3.24
C LEU A 100 -5.24 2.21 -3.66
N THR A 101 -6.47 2.59 -3.98
CA THR A 101 -6.82 3.99 -4.29
C THR A 101 -6.50 4.89 -3.11
N LEU A 102 -6.87 4.48 -1.90
CA LEU A 102 -6.53 5.21 -0.67
C LEU A 102 -5.00 5.31 -0.47
N ILE A 103 -4.27 4.21 -0.67
CA ILE A 103 -2.80 4.20 -0.58
C ILE A 103 -2.19 5.18 -1.58
N ILE A 104 -2.64 5.17 -2.84
CA ILE A 104 -2.16 6.07 -3.90
C ILE A 104 -2.45 7.54 -3.54
N LEU A 105 -3.67 7.84 -3.09
CA LEU A 105 -4.05 9.19 -2.66
C LEU A 105 -3.16 9.67 -1.51
N LEU A 106 -2.91 8.82 -0.52
CA LEU A 106 -2.05 9.14 0.61
C LEU A 106 -0.57 9.30 0.22
N LEU A 107 -0.05 8.49 -0.71
CA LEU A 107 1.35 8.57 -1.14
C LEU A 107 1.62 9.76 -2.07
N ILE A 108 0.75 9.99 -3.07
CA ILE A 108 0.98 10.99 -4.11
C ILE A 108 0.53 12.38 -3.65
N PHE A 109 -0.70 12.50 -3.17
CA PHE A 109 -1.35 13.79 -2.93
C PHE A 109 -1.22 14.31 -1.50
N SER A 110 -0.90 13.46 -0.51
CA SER A 110 -0.76 13.92 0.87
C SER A 110 0.47 14.81 1.06
N LYS A 111 0.24 16.12 1.20
CA LYS A 111 1.24 17.10 1.64
C LYS A 111 1.81 16.74 3.02
N SER A 112 1.01 16.07 3.85
CA SER A 112 1.40 15.62 5.19
C SER A 112 2.46 14.51 5.15
N VAL A 113 2.28 13.49 4.29
CA VAL A 113 3.30 12.43 4.10
C VAL A 113 4.58 13.04 3.50
N LYS A 114 4.44 13.97 2.53
CA LYS A 114 5.60 14.72 2.00
C LYS A 114 6.34 15.49 3.09
N SER A 115 5.59 16.20 3.94
CA SER A 115 6.15 17.02 5.01
C SER A 115 6.87 16.16 6.04
N PHE A 116 6.33 14.99 6.41
CA PHE A 116 6.99 14.08 7.34
C PHE A 116 8.34 13.57 6.81
N LEU A 117 8.42 13.21 5.53
CA LEU A 117 9.65 12.74 4.89
C LEU A 117 10.70 13.85 4.73
N ASN A 118 10.27 15.07 4.44
CA ASN A 118 11.15 16.21 4.15
C ASN A 118 11.63 16.96 5.42
N ASN A 119 10.98 16.73 6.56
CA ASN A 119 11.33 17.35 7.84
C ASN A 119 12.38 16.48 8.54
N ARG A 120 13.63 16.51 8.02
CA ARG A 120 14.81 15.89 8.65
C ARG A 120 15.35 16.77 9.77
#